data_AF-A0A821NHK8-F1
#
_entry.id   AF-A0A821NHK8-F1
#
_cell.length_a   1.000
_cell.length_b   1.000
_cell.length_c   1.000
_cell.angle_alpha   90.00
_cell.angle_beta   90.00
_cell.angle_gamma   90.00
#
_symmetry.space_group_name_H-M   'P 1'
#
loop_
_entity.id
_entity.type
_entity.pdbx_description
1 polymer ?
#
loop_
_entity_poly.entity_id
_entity_poly.type
_entity_poly.pdbx_seq_one_letter_code
_entity_poly.pdbx_strand_id
1 'polypeptide(L)'
;MNRTTISTNTSDFTSDNRFVQIASRSEEFILPCLLLIGTTCNTLTFVVMRRGRMRHSSSCFYMAALAIADTFVLWIGCLNRWLELLDKQRPILACNMCCKLGTFAFFFFADCSVWITVAMTFERYIAVSQPLRASQICTVKRARYMLLLVFTIFFLINAHFLWTFHLSSTVLHCIPLNDQSLFIRYFTWIDSFKYSFCPFTLLITLNILIIKSLLNARNTNKYLQQQTINENNINHHKNSYSMSFSST
;
A
#
# COMPACT_ATOMS: atom_id res chain seq x y z
N MET A 1 -31.42 -35.01 37.88
CA MET A 1 -31.21 -34.78 36.44
C MET A 1 -31.77 -33.41 36.10
N ASN A 2 -30.94 -32.35 36.20
CA ASN A 2 -31.34 -31.00 35.81
C ASN A 2 -31.09 -30.82 34.32
N ARG A 3 -32.18 -30.63 33.57
CA ARG A 3 -32.15 -30.23 32.16
C ARG A 3 -31.99 -28.71 32.13
N THR A 4 -30.75 -28.24 32.06
CA THR A 4 -30.45 -26.82 31.82
C THR A 4 -30.82 -26.52 30.36
N THR A 5 -32.03 -26.01 30.14
CA THR A 5 -32.40 -25.32 28.91
C THR A 5 -31.55 -24.06 28.80
N ILE A 6 -30.54 -24.10 27.94
CA ILE A 6 -29.79 -22.92 27.51
C ILE A 6 -30.75 -22.08 26.67
N SER A 7 -31.35 -21.07 27.28
CA SER A 7 -32.02 -19.98 26.58
C SER A 7 -30.95 -19.09 25.95
N THR A 8 -30.43 -19.46 24.79
CA THR A 8 -29.71 -18.51 23.93
C THR A 8 -30.72 -17.49 23.43
N ASN A 9 -30.50 -16.23 23.81
CA ASN A 9 -31.51 -15.18 23.79
C ASN A 9 -31.91 -14.79 22.36
N THR A 10 -33.22 -14.75 22.10
CA THR A 10 -33.80 -14.10 20.91
C THR A 10 -33.39 -12.63 20.76
N SER A 11 -32.99 -11.96 21.85
CA SER A 11 -32.43 -10.60 21.83
C SER A 11 -31.01 -10.51 21.26
N ASP A 12 -30.17 -11.55 21.43
CA ASP A 12 -28.82 -11.58 20.85
C ASP A 12 -28.91 -11.85 19.35
N PHE A 13 -29.75 -12.81 18.93
CA PHE A 13 -29.98 -13.10 17.51
C PHE A 13 -30.61 -11.91 16.74
N THR A 14 -31.57 -11.20 17.34
CA THR A 14 -32.18 -10.01 16.70
C THR A 14 -31.22 -8.81 16.66
N SER A 15 -30.34 -8.68 17.65
CA SER A 15 -29.31 -7.64 17.65
C SER A 15 -28.26 -7.90 16.57
N ASP A 16 -27.74 -9.13 16.47
CA ASP A 16 -26.81 -9.55 15.40
C ASP A 16 -27.39 -9.27 14.00
N ASN A 17 -28.66 -9.65 13.78
CA ASN A 17 -29.31 -9.42 12.50
C ASN A 17 -29.50 -7.93 12.17
N ARG A 18 -29.75 -7.06 13.17
CA ARG A 18 -29.81 -5.61 12.93
C ARG A 18 -28.44 -5.03 12.62
N PHE A 19 -27.38 -5.46 13.32
CA PHE A 19 -26.03 -4.99 13.02
C PHE A 19 -25.59 -5.39 11.61
N VAL A 20 -25.88 -6.63 11.21
CA VAL A 20 -25.61 -7.11 9.85
C VAL A 20 -26.39 -6.33 8.80
N GLN A 21 -27.67 -6.02 9.03
CA GLN A 21 -28.48 -5.20 8.10
C GLN A 21 -28.00 -3.75 8.00
N ILE A 22 -27.58 -3.14 9.11
CA ILE A 22 -27.05 -1.77 9.10
C ILE A 22 -25.71 -1.76 8.35
N ALA A 23 -24.84 -2.73 8.62
CA ALA A 23 -23.56 -2.90 7.94
C ALA A 23 -23.75 -3.09 6.43
N SER A 24 -24.59 -4.03 6.00
CA SER A 24 -24.85 -4.29 4.57
C SER A 24 -25.41 -3.07 3.85
N ARG A 25 -26.35 -2.35 4.48
CA ARG A 25 -26.93 -1.13 3.90
C ARG A 25 -25.92 0.00 3.79
N SER A 26 -25.01 0.14 4.77
CA SER A 26 -23.92 1.11 4.68
C SER A 26 -22.92 0.75 3.57
N GLU A 27 -22.55 -0.53 3.44
CA GLU A 27 -21.66 -1.02 2.38
C GLU A 27 -22.24 -0.75 0.98
N GLU A 28 -23.56 -0.91 0.81
CA GLU A 28 -24.25 -0.69 -0.46
C GLU A 28 -24.06 0.75 -1.01
N PHE A 29 -23.98 1.76 -0.13
CA PHE A 29 -23.70 3.14 -0.50
C PHE A 29 -22.21 3.51 -0.50
N ILE A 30 -21.44 2.95 0.44
CA ILE A 30 -20.01 3.30 0.61
C ILE A 30 -19.17 2.71 -0.54
N LEU A 31 -19.40 1.47 -0.92
CA LEU A 31 -18.61 0.77 -1.94
C LEU A 31 -18.64 1.45 -3.33
N PRO A 32 -19.78 1.87 -3.89
CA PRO A 32 -19.78 2.57 -5.18
C PRO A 32 -19.10 3.94 -5.09
N CYS A 33 -19.22 4.65 -3.96
CA CYS A 33 -18.50 5.91 -3.75
C CYS A 33 -16.98 5.67 -3.71
N LEU A 34 -16.52 4.65 -2.97
CA LEU A 34 -15.11 4.25 -2.92
C LEU A 34 -14.60 3.82 -4.30
N LEU A 35 -15.40 3.09 -5.07
CA LEU A 35 -15.04 2.67 -6.41
C LEU A 35 -14.86 3.89 -7.33
N LEU A 36 -15.81 4.82 -7.36
CA LEU A 36 -15.74 6.03 -8.21
C LEU A 36 -14.59 6.95 -7.82
N ILE A 37 -14.48 7.28 -6.52
CA ILE A 37 -13.43 8.18 -6.02
C ILE A 37 -12.07 7.52 -6.18
N GLY A 38 -11.93 6.27 -5.76
CA GLY A 38 -10.67 5.53 -5.82
C GLY A 38 -10.17 5.36 -7.24
N THR A 39 -11.03 4.96 -8.19
CA THR A 39 -10.63 4.83 -9.60
C THR A 39 -10.23 6.18 -10.22
N THR A 40 -10.95 7.25 -9.91
CA THR A 40 -10.61 8.60 -10.38
C THR A 40 -9.26 9.05 -9.84
N CYS A 41 -9.05 8.94 -8.52
CA CYS A 41 -7.80 9.32 -7.86
C CYS A 41 -6.60 8.51 -8.34
N ASN A 42 -6.76 7.20 -8.51
CA ASN A 42 -5.68 6.33 -8.99
C ASN A 42 -5.36 6.60 -10.46
N THR A 43 -6.37 6.81 -11.30
CA THR A 43 -6.17 7.18 -12.71
C THR A 43 -5.43 8.51 -12.83
N LEU A 44 -5.85 9.53 -12.08
CA LEU A 44 -5.18 10.81 -12.04
C LEU A 44 -3.74 10.68 -11.56
N THR A 45 -3.50 9.94 -10.48
CA THR A 45 -2.16 9.65 -9.95
C THR A 45 -1.29 9.01 -11.03
N PHE A 46 -1.79 7.99 -11.73
CA PHE A 46 -1.04 7.36 -12.81
C PHE A 46 -0.70 8.36 -13.92
N VAL A 47 -1.69 9.10 -14.43
CA VAL A 47 -1.49 10.07 -15.53
C VAL A 47 -0.47 11.14 -15.14
N VAL A 48 -0.59 11.72 -13.95
CA VAL A 48 0.30 12.76 -13.44
C VAL A 48 1.71 12.21 -13.28
N MET A 49 1.89 11.08 -12.59
CA MET A 49 3.21 10.51 -12.32
C MET A 49 3.95 10.03 -13.58
N ARG A 50 3.22 9.76 -14.67
CA ARG A 50 3.80 9.36 -15.96
C ARG A 50 4.08 10.51 -16.92
N ARG A 51 3.75 11.75 -16.56
CA ARG A 51 3.91 12.92 -17.44
C ARG A 51 5.27 13.61 -17.27
N GLY A 52 5.88 13.98 -18.41
CA GLY A 52 7.04 14.87 -18.48
C GLY A 52 8.22 14.45 -17.60
N ARG A 53 8.73 15.40 -16.82
CA ARG A 53 9.92 15.22 -15.95
C ARG A 53 9.68 14.21 -14.81
N MET A 54 8.44 14.03 -14.34
CA MET A 54 8.13 13.12 -13.22
C MET A 54 8.38 11.65 -13.55
N ARG A 55 8.21 11.24 -14.81
CA ARG A 55 8.42 9.84 -15.24
C ARG A 55 9.85 9.33 -15.00
N HIS A 56 10.82 10.23 -14.88
CA HIS A 56 12.22 9.89 -14.63
C HIS A 56 12.55 9.70 -13.14
N SER A 57 11.60 10.01 -12.23
CA SER A 57 11.73 9.74 -10.80
C SER A 57 11.30 8.31 -10.49
N SER A 58 12.14 7.58 -9.74
CA SER A 58 11.81 6.25 -9.23
C SER A 58 10.63 6.25 -8.27
N SER A 59 10.49 7.29 -7.43
CA SER A 59 9.32 7.43 -6.56
C SER A 59 8.03 7.63 -7.34
N CYS A 60 8.05 8.41 -8.43
CA CYS A 60 6.89 8.54 -9.32
C CYS A 60 6.58 7.21 -10.05
N PHE A 61 7.61 6.44 -10.37
CA PHE A 61 7.44 5.10 -10.93
C PHE A 61 6.73 4.14 -9.96
N TYR A 62 7.13 4.13 -8.68
CA TYR A 62 6.42 3.35 -7.64
C TYR A 62 4.98 3.81 -7.44
N MET A 63 4.73 5.11 -7.35
CA MET A 63 3.35 5.65 -7.21
C MET A 63 2.46 5.28 -8.40
N ALA A 64 3.00 5.27 -9.62
CA ALA A 64 2.27 4.83 -10.80
C ALA A 64 1.94 3.32 -10.75
N ALA A 65 2.87 2.49 -10.28
CA ALA A 65 2.63 1.06 -10.12
C ALA A 65 1.61 0.78 -9.00
N LEU A 66 1.70 1.51 -7.89
CA LEU A 66 0.76 1.45 -6.78
C LEU A 66 -0.65 1.81 -7.25
N ALA A 67 -0.82 2.90 -8.00
CA ALA A 67 -2.11 3.30 -8.55
C ALA A 67 -2.74 2.23 -9.47
N ILE A 68 -1.92 1.49 -10.23
CA ILE A 68 -2.41 0.35 -11.03
C ILE A 68 -2.90 -0.77 -10.10
N ALA A 69 -2.09 -1.19 -9.12
CA ALA A 69 -2.44 -2.26 -8.19
C ALA A 69 -3.71 -1.92 -7.38
N ASP A 70 -3.80 -0.71 -6.83
CA ASP A 70 -4.97 -0.23 -6.08
C ASP A 70 -6.22 -0.19 -6.96
N THR A 71 -6.09 0.17 -8.24
CA THR A 71 -7.21 0.11 -9.19
C THR A 71 -7.68 -1.33 -9.37
N PHE A 72 -6.78 -2.30 -9.56
CA PHE A 72 -7.17 -3.71 -9.66
C PHE A 72 -7.85 -4.21 -8.37
N VAL A 73 -7.33 -3.86 -7.19
CA VAL A 73 -7.96 -4.23 -5.91
C VAL A 73 -9.37 -3.67 -5.80
N LEU A 74 -9.59 -2.41 -6.21
CA LEU A 74 -10.93 -1.80 -6.22
C LEU A 74 -11.89 -2.53 -7.19
N TRP A 75 -11.45 -2.79 -8.43
CA TRP A 75 -12.29 -3.44 -9.43
C TRP A 75 -12.54 -4.93 -9.15
N ILE A 76 -11.60 -5.63 -8.51
CA ILE A 76 -11.75 -7.06 -8.21
C ILE A 76 -12.46 -7.24 -6.87
N GLY A 77 -12.08 -6.52 -5.82
CA GLY A 77 -12.67 -6.64 -4.50
C GLY A 77 -13.94 -5.83 -4.34
N CYS A 78 -13.82 -4.49 -4.42
CA CYS A 78 -14.90 -3.56 -4.09
C CYS A 78 -16.11 -3.71 -5.03
N LEU A 79 -15.88 -3.77 -6.35
CA LEU A 79 -16.96 -3.95 -7.32
C LEU A 79 -17.67 -5.30 -7.13
N ASN A 80 -16.95 -6.39 -6.91
CA ASN A 80 -17.60 -7.70 -6.70
C ASN A 80 -18.40 -7.76 -5.40
N ARG A 81 -17.90 -7.13 -4.33
CA ARG A 81 -18.64 -6.99 -3.08
C ARG A 81 -19.89 -6.13 -3.24
N TRP A 82 -19.80 -5.04 -4.00
CA TRP A 82 -20.96 -4.20 -4.27
C TRP A 82 -22.03 -4.93 -5.10
N LEU A 83 -21.62 -5.69 -6.12
CA LEU A 83 -22.54 -6.51 -6.92
C LEU A 83 -23.20 -7.62 -6.10
N GLU A 84 -22.48 -8.20 -5.13
CA GLU A 84 -23.03 -9.16 -4.16
C GLU A 84 -24.16 -8.56 -3.32
N LEU A 85 -24.04 -7.30 -2.88
CA LEU A 85 -25.08 -6.64 -2.09
C LEU A 85 -26.32 -6.28 -2.91
N LEU A 86 -26.17 -6.04 -4.21
CA LEU A 86 -27.28 -5.71 -5.12
C LEU A 86 -28.06 -6.95 -5.62
N ASP A 87 -27.75 -8.14 -5.10
CA ASP A 87 -28.29 -9.43 -5.56
C ASP A 87 -28.13 -9.64 -7.08
N LYS A 88 -27.09 -9.02 -7.65
CA LYS A 88 -26.76 -9.18 -9.08
C LYS A 88 -25.80 -10.35 -9.24
N GLN A 89 -25.99 -11.14 -10.29
CA GLN A 89 -25.05 -12.20 -10.67
C GLN A 89 -23.61 -11.66 -10.72
N ARG A 90 -22.70 -12.28 -9.97
CA ARG A 90 -21.32 -11.81 -9.90
C ARG A 90 -20.57 -12.21 -11.17
N PRO A 91 -19.86 -11.28 -11.84
CA PRO A 91 -19.06 -11.61 -13.01
C PRO A 91 -17.92 -12.59 -12.66
N ILE A 92 -17.33 -12.52 -11.46
CA ILE A 92 -16.31 -13.47 -11.01
C ILE A 92 -16.86 -14.89 -10.79
N LEU A 93 -18.16 -15.03 -10.50
CA LEU A 93 -18.82 -16.33 -10.33
C LEU A 93 -19.38 -16.89 -11.64
N ALA A 94 -19.16 -16.20 -12.77
CA ALA A 94 -19.60 -16.67 -14.08
C ALA A 94 -18.91 -17.99 -14.48
N CYS A 95 -17.70 -18.25 -13.98
CA CYS A 95 -16.98 -19.47 -14.27
C CYS A 95 -16.00 -19.88 -13.15
N ASN A 96 -15.71 -21.17 -13.01
CA ASN A 96 -14.77 -21.67 -12.00
C ASN A 96 -13.36 -21.08 -12.15
N MET A 97 -12.92 -20.85 -13.39
CA MET A 97 -11.64 -20.19 -13.66
C MET A 97 -11.66 -18.71 -13.24
N CYS A 98 -12.79 -18.02 -13.46
CA CYS A 98 -13.01 -16.63 -13.11
C CYS A 98 -12.92 -16.44 -11.60
N CYS A 99 -13.51 -17.38 -10.85
CA CYS A 99 -13.43 -17.46 -9.39
C CYS A 99 -11.98 -17.54 -8.91
N LYS A 100 -11.25 -18.55 -9.38
CA LYS A 100 -9.83 -18.78 -9.02
C LYS A 100 -8.92 -17.61 -9.36
N LEU A 101 -9.03 -17.10 -10.60
CA LEU A 101 -8.23 -15.96 -11.06
C LEU A 101 -8.59 -14.67 -10.33
N GLY A 102 -9.88 -14.45 -10.03
CA GLY A 102 -10.36 -13.31 -9.27
C GLY A 102 -9.81 -13.29 -7.85
N THR A 103 -9.90 -14.42 -7.13
CA THR A 103 -9.31 -14.58 -5.80
C THR A 103 -7.79 -14.38 -5.84
N PHE A 104 -7.10 -15.07 -6.74
CA PHE A 104 -5.66 -14.90 -6.94
C PHE A 104 -5.27 -13.43 -7.16
N ALA A 105 -5.92 -12.78 -8.12
CA ALA A 105 -5.59 -11.43 -8.51
C ALA A 105 -5.86 -10.43 -7.39
N PHE A 106 -6.95 -10.58 -6.63
CA PHE A 106 -7.25 -9.74 -5.47
C PHE A 106 -6.11 -9.76 -4.45
N PHE A 107 -5.73 -10.95 -3.95
CA PHE A 107 -4.67 -11.09 -2.96
C PHE A 107 -3.30 -10.68 -3.52
N PHE A 108 -3.02 -11.05 -4.77
CA PHE A 108 -1.78 -10.66 -5.45
C PHE A 108 -1.61 -9.15 -5.53
N PHE A 109 -2.62 -8.41 -6.02
CA PHE A 109 -2.53 -6.95 -6.16
C PHE A 109 -2.56 -6.25 -4.79
N ALA A 110 -3.32 -6.76 -3.82
CA ALA A 110 -3.36 -6.21 -2.47
C ALA A 110 -1.98 -6.30 -1.78
N ASP A 111 -1.35 -7.49 -1.81
CA ASP A 111 0.01 -7.67 -1.30
C ASP A 111 1.00 -6.77 -2.04
N CYS A 112 0.93 -6.73 -3.38
CA CYS A 112 1.82 -5.90 -4.17
C CYS A 112 1.70 -4.42 -3.79
N SER A 113 0.50 -3.86 -3.62
CA SER A 113 0.31 -2.46 -3.21
C SER A 113 1.01 -2.15 -1.89
N VAL A 114 0.85 -3.00 -0.88
CA VAL A 114 1.46 -2.80 0.44
C VAL A 114 2.99 -2.84 0.34
N TRP A 115 3.55 -3.84 -0.35
CA TRP A 115 4.99 -3.99 -0.45
C TRP A 115 5.67 -3.00 -1.40
N ILE A 116 4.94 -2.49 -2.40
CA ILE A 116 5.35 -1.31 -3.19
C ILE A 116 5.49 -0.09 -2.27
N THR A 117 4.53 0.11 -1.35
CA THR A 117 4.57 1.23 -0.40
C THR A 117 5.77 1.11 0.55
N VAL A 118 6.07 -0.09 1.04
CA VAL A 118 7.28 -0.36 1.83
C VAL A 118 8.55 -0.06 1.03
N ALA A 119 8.67 -0.57 -0.21
CA ALA A 119 9.83 -0.34 -1.07
C ALA A 119 10.04 1.15 -1.38
N MET A 120 8.96 1.87 -1.67
CA MET A 120 8.97 3.31 -1.90
C MET A 120 9.41 4.09 -0.65
N THR A 121 8.96 3.67 0.53
CA THR A 121 9.36 4.30 1.81
C THR A 121 10.83 4.04 2.11
N PHE A 122 11.32 2.82 1.83
CA PHE A 122 12.73 2.48 1.96
C PHE A 122 13.61 3.32 1.02
N GLU A 123 13.18 3.51 -0.23
CA GLU A 123 13.89 4.39 -1.17
C GLU A 123 13.92 5.84 -0.70
N ARG A 124 12.79 6.35 -0.15
CA ARG A 124 12.74 7.68 0.48
C ARG A 124 13.71 7.80 1.64
N TYR A 125 13.82 6.77 2.48
CA TYR A 125 14.82 6.74 3.55
C TYR A 125 16.24 6.86 3.02
N ILE A 126 16.62 6.13 1.96
CA ILE A 126 17.94 6.26 1.33
C ILE A 126 18.14 7.68 0.78
N ALA A 127 17.12 8.22 0.11
CA ALA A 127 17.19 9.56 -0.48
C ALA A 127 17.46 10.65 0.56
N VAL A 128 16.86 10.54 1.75
CA VAL A 128 17.02 11.51 2.84
C VAL A 128 18.30 11.26 3.64
N SER A 129 18.71 10.01 3.85
CA SER A 129 19.88 9.66 4.67
C SER A 129 21.22 9.77 3.95
N GLN A 130 21.22 9.58 2.63
CA GLN A 130 22.45 9.58 1.84
C GLN A 130 22.26 10.36 0.53
N PRO A 131 22.02 11.69 0.58
CA PRO A 131 21.68 12.48 -0.61
C PRO A 131 22.72 12.39 -1.74
N LEU A 132 24.01 12.25 -1.41
CA LEU A 132 25.09 12.08 -2.39
C LEU A 132 25.04 10.73 -3.12
N ARG A 133 24.60 9.66 -2.44
CA ARG A 133 24.46 8.31 -3.03
C ARG A 133 23.07 8.07 -3.63
N ALA A 134 22.08 8.85 -3.21
CA ALA A 134 20.69 8.74 -3.66
C ALA A 134 20.55 8.86 -5.18
N SER A 135 21.33 9.74 -5.84
CA SER A 135 21.30 9.89 -7.30
C SER A 135 21.72 8.61 -8.05
N GLN A 136 22.55 7.77 -7.44
CA GLN A 136 23.01 6.51 -8.02
C GLN A 136 22.11 5.33 -7.64
N ILE A 137 21.50 5.38 -6.45
CA ILE A 137 20.69 4.29 -5.91
C ILE A 137 19.21 4.42 -6.30
N CYS A 138 18.65 5.62 -6.19
CA CYS A 138 17.23 5.88 -6.42
C CYS A 138 16.96 6.15 -7.90
N THR A 139 17.11 5.11 -8.72
CA THR A 139 16.94 5.19 -10.18
C THR A 139 15.76 4.35 -10.65
N VAL A 140 15.08 4.78 -11.71
CA VAL A 140 13.93 4.05 -12.29
C VAL A 140 14.31 2.63 -12.71
N LYS A 141 15.56 2.40 -13.14
CA LYS A 141 16.05 1.05 -13.48
C LYS A 141 16.01 0.12 -12.26
N ARG A 142 16.56 0.57 -11.12
CA ARG A 142 16.53 -0.20 -9.87
C ARG A 142 15.12 -0.36 -9.32
N ALA A 143 14.30 0.69 -9.40
CA ALA A 143 12.89 0.62 -9.02
C ALA A 143 12.12 -0.43 -9.83
N ARG A 144 12.40 -0.55 -11.13
CA ARG A 144 11.82 -1.61 -11.97
C ARG A 144 12.25 -3.01 -11.52
N TYR A 145 13.53 -3.21 -11.21
CA TYR A 145 14.00 -4.49 -10.69
C TYR A 145 13.33 -4.83 -9.35
N MET A 146 13.18 -3.86 -8.45
CA MET A 146 12.47 -4.07 -7.18
C MET A 146 11.00 -4.41 -7.38
N LEU A 147 10.30 -3.73 -8.30
CA LEU A 147 8.92 -4.10 -8.64
C LEU A 147 8.82 -5.52 -9.20
N LEU A 148 9.71 -5.90 -10.11
CA LEU A 148 9.74 -7.26 -10.66
C LEU A 148 9.97 -8.31 -9.56
N LEU A 149 10.84 -8.01 -8.60
CA LEU A 149 11.07 -8.87 -7.44
C LEU A 149 9.81 -9.00 -6.57
N VAL A 150 9.17 -7.87 -6.22
CA VAL A 150 7.90 -7.85 -5.45
C VAL A 150 6.84 -8.67 -6.18
N PHE A 151 6.61 -8.43 -7.47
CA PHE A 151 5.64 -9.17 -8.26
C PHE A 151 5.96 -10.65 -8.33
N THR A 152 7.22 -11.03 -8.52
CA THR A 152 7.59 -12.45 -8.58
C THR A 152 7.35 -13.14 -7.24
N ILE A 153 7.73 -12.51 -6.12
CA ILE A 153 7.53 -13.06 -4.78
C ILE A 153 6.04 -13.27 -4.49
N PHE A 154 5.22 -12.23 -4.68
CA PHE A 154 3.78 -12.33 -4.37
C PHE A 154 3.00 -13.14 -5.38
N PHE A 155 3.47 -13.27 -6.62
CA PHE A 155 2.92 -14.22 -7.57
C PHE A 155 3.09 -15.64 -7.04
N LEU A 156 4.31 -16.02 -6.62
CA LEU A 156 4.59 -17.36 -6.11
C LEU A 156 3.84 -17.66 -4.81
N ILE A 157 3.79 -16.70 -3.88
CA ILE A 157 3.06 -16.86 -2.61
C ILE A 157 1.57 -17.06 -2.86
N ASN A 158 0.97 -16.25 -3.74
CA ASN A 158 -0.47 -16.28 -3.98
C ASN A 158 -0.89 -17.31 -5.04
N ALA A 159 0.03 -17.89 -5.81
CA ALA A 159 -0.27 -18.87 -6.87
C ALA A 159 -1.14 -20.05 -6.38
N HIS A 160 -1.04 -20.40 -5.09
CA HIS A 160 -1.81 -21.47 -4.50
C HIS A 160 -3.33 -21.29 -4.65
N PHE A 161 -3.85 -20.07 -4.72
CA PHE A 161 -5.28 -19.80 -4.94
C PHE A 161 -5.84 -20.42 -6.22
N LEU A 162 -5.00 -20.64 -7.23
CA LEU A 162 -5.41 -21.24 -8.51
C LEU A 162 -5.82 -22.71 -8.38
N TRP A 163 -5.34 -23.40 -7.33
CA TRP A 163 -5.65 -24.80 -7.07
C TRP A 163 -6.26 -25.07 -5.70
N THR A 164 -6.37 -24.07 -4.80
CA THR A 164 -7.02 -24.22 -3.49
C THR A 164 -8.45 -23.70 -3.43
N PHE A 165 -8.93 -22.93 -4.41
CA PHE A 165 -10.31 -22.41 -4.46
C PHE A 165 -11.13 -23.05 -5.57
N HIS A 166 -12.45 -23.08 -5.38
CA HIS A 166 -13.41 -23.59 -6.37
C HIS A 166 -14.74 -22.82 -6.29
N LEU A 167 -15.44 -22.74 -7.43
CA LEU A 167 -16.81 -22.23 -7.49
C LEU A 167 -17.82 -23.27 -7.01
N SER A 168 -18.40 -23.08 -5.82
CA SER A 168 -19.43 -23.98 -5.32
C SER A 168 -20.74 -23.81 -6.10
N SER A 169 -21.27 -24.92 -6.64
CA SER A 169 -22.55 -24.94 -7.35
C SER A 169 -23.76 -24.81 -6.42
N THR A 170 -23.61 -25.08 -5.12
CA THR A 170 -24.72 -25.04 -4.15
C THR A 170 -24.97 -23.65 -3.59
N VAL A 171 -23.90 -22.91 -3.33
CA VAL A 171 -23.96 -21.57 -2.72
C VAL A 171 -23.67 -20.47 -3.74
N LEU A 172 -23.25 -20.80 -4.96
CA LEU A 172 -22.74 -19.86 -5.95
C LEU A 172 -21.71 -18.91 -5.30
N HIS A 173 -20.69 -19.49 -4.67
CA HIS A 173 -19.63 -18.75 -3.98
C HIS A 173 -18.26 -19.38 -4.27
N CYS A 174 -17.23 -18.54 -4.27
CA CYS A 174 -15.84 -18.97 -4.28
C CYS A 174 -15.45 -19.45 -2.88
N ILE A 175 -15.23 -20.75 -2.73
CA ILE A 175 -14.87 -21.37 -1.45
C ILE A 175 -13.57 -22.15 -1.58
N PRO A 176 -12.81 -22.31 -0.48
CA PRO A 176 -11.66 -23.22 -0.47
C PRO A 176 -12.11 -24.67 -0.71
N LEU A 177 -11.29 -25.45 -1.41
CA LEU A 177 -11.53 -26.85 -1.78
C LEU A 177 -11.63 -27.80 -0.58
N ASN A 178 -10.92 -27.48 0.50
CA ASN A 178 -10.89 -28.31 1.70
C ASN A 178 -11.44 -27.48 2.87
N ASP A 179 -12.54 -27.94 3.45
CA ASP A 179 -13.18 -27.34 4.64
C ASP A 179 -12.40 -27.67 5.93
N GLN A 180 -11.07 -27.67 5.84
CA GLN A 180 -10.23 -27.81 7.01
C GLN A 180 -10.09 -26.44 7.67
N SER A 181 -10.79 -26.29 8.79
CA SER A 181 -10.68 -25.16 9.72
C SER A 181 -9.22 -24.80 10.05
N LEU A 182 -8.30 -25.75 9.98
CA LEU A 182 -6.86 -25.53 10.13
C LEU A 182 -6.26 -24.70 8.98
N PHE A 183 -6.57 -25.01 7.72
CA PHE A 183 -6.07 -24.24 6.56
C PHE A 183 -6.50 -22.79 6.66
N ILE A 184 -7.79 -22.56 6.92
CA ILE A 184 -8.36 -21.21 7.11
C ILE A 184 -7.67 -20.50 8.28
N ARG A 185 -7.50 -21.20 9.42
CA ARG A 185 -6.86 -20.61 10.62
C ARG A 185 -5.41 -20.21 10.37
N TYR A 186 -4.58 -21.07 9.78
CA TYR A 186 -3.18 -20.73 9.48
C TYR A 186 -3.06 -19.66 8.41
N PHE A 187 -3.87 -19.76 7.35
CA PHE A 187 -3.90 -18.81 6.25
C PHE A 187 -4.20 -17.39 6.74
N THR A 188 -5.24 -17.21 7.57
CA THR A 188 -5.61 -15.87 8.10
C THR A 188 -4.47 -15.23 8.89
N TRP A 189 -3.74 -16.01 9.71
CA TRP A 189 -2.59 -15.47 10.43
C TRP A 189 -1.45 -15.10 9.49
N ILE A 190 -1.09 -15.98 8.56
CA ILE A 190 -0.03 -15.72 7.57
C ILE A 190 -0.35 -14.47 6.75
N ASP A 191 -1.59 -14.36 6.26
CA ASP A 191 -2.06 -13.22 5.49
C ASP A 191 -2.04 -11.93 6.32
N SER A 192 -2.51 -11.98 7.57
CA SER A 192 -2.44 -10.84 8.50
C SER A 192 -1.00 -10.39 8.78
N PHE A 193 -0.05 -11.32 8.89
CA PHE A 193 1.36 -10.98 9.05
C PHE A 193 1.96 -10.34 7.80
N LYS A 194 1.69 -10.92 6.62
CA LYS A 194 2.16 -10.43 5.33
C LYS A 194 1.62 -9.06 4.97
N TYR A 195 0.32 -8.86 5.17
CA TYR A 195 -0.41 -7.69 4.70
C TYR A 195 -0.38 -6.55 5.72
N SER A 196 -0.47 -6.86 7.02
CA SER A 196 -0.62 -5.86 8.08
C SER A 196 0.60 -5.76 8.99
N PHE A 197 0.90 -6.82 9.78
CA PHE A 197 1.86 -6.68 10.87
C PHE A 197 3.28 -6.34 10.39
N CYS A 198 3.83 -7.11 9.45
CA CYS A 198 5.19 -6.89 8.96
C CYS A 198 5.33 -5.54 8.22
N PRO A 199 4.46 -5.20 7.25
CA PRO A 199 4.52 -3.90 6.59
C PRO A 199 4.33 -2.73 7.54
N PHE A 200 3.42 -2.82 8.51
CA PHE A 200 3.19 -1.75 9.49
C PHE A 200 4.42 -1.47 10.35
N THR A 201 5.07 -2.52 10.88
CA THR A 201 6.31 -2.38 11.64
C THR A 201 7.43 -1.78 10.79
N LEU A 202 7.58 -2.25 9.53
CA LEU A 202 8.57 -1.70 8.60
C LEU A 202 8.28 -0.22 8.28
N LEU A 203 7.04 0.15 8.01
CA LEU A 203 6.67 1.53 7.72
C LEU A 203 6.90 2.44 8.93
N ILE A 204 6.52 2.03 10.14
CA ILE A 204 6.78 2.83 11.35
C ILE A 204 8.28 3.04 11.54
N THR A 205 9.06 1.97 11.50
CA THR A 205 10.51 2.05 11.72
C THR A 205 11.17 2.94 10.65
N LEU A 206 10.85 2.75 9.37
CA LEU A 206 11.37 3.57 8.29
C LEU A 206 10.96 5.04 8.39
N ASN A 207 9.71 5.34 8.75
CA ASN A 207 9.26 6.72 8.93
C ASN A 207 9.97 7.41 10.11
N ILE A 208 10.19 6.70 11.23
CA ILE A 208 10.99 7.22 12.35
C ILE A 208 12.43 7.53 11.89
N LEU A 209 13.04 6.63 11.12
CA LEU A 209 14.39 6.82 10.58
C LEU A 209 14.46 7.98 9.58
N ILE A 210 13.44 8.16 8.73
CA ILE A 210 13.31 9.31 7.82
C ILE A 210 13.27 10.61 8.63
N ILE A 211 12.44 10.69 9.67
CA ILE A 211 12.33 11.89 10.52
C ILE A 211 13.68 12.21 11.18
N LYS A 212 14.32 11.22 11.80
CA LYS A 212 15.64 11.40 12.43
C LYS A 212 16.68 11.89 11.42
N SER A 213 16.72 11.27 10.25
CA SER A 213 17.65 11.63 9.18
C SER A 213 17.39 13.05 8.64
N LEU A 214 16.12 13.43 8.50
CA LEU A 214 15.72 14.75 8.04
C LEU A 214 16.10 15.83 9.07
N LEU A 215 15.90 15.56 10.36
CA LEU A 215 16.30 16.47 11.43
C LEU A 215 17.82 16.66 11.47
N ASN A 216 18.57 15.56 11.32
CA ASN A 216 20.03 15.63 11.25
C ASN A 216 20.49 16.48 10.05
N ALA A 217 19.97 16.20 8.85
CA ALA A 217 20.30 16.97 7.64
C ALA A 217 19.95 18.46 7.78
N ARG A 218 18.81 18.79 8.39
CA ARG A 218 18.43 20.19 8.68
C ARG A 218 19.43 20.87 9.61
N ASN A 219 19.86 20.20 10.68
CA ASN A 219 20.83 20.74 11.63
C ASN A 219 22.20 20.95 10.99
N THR A 220 22.68 19.97 10.20
CA THR A 220 23.93 20.12 9.43
C THR A 220 23.86 21.28 8.44
N ASN A 221 22.76 21.41 7.69
CA ASN A 221 22.59 22.52 6.75
C ASN A 221 22.58 23.89 7.45
N LYS A 222 21.94 24.01 8.62
CA LYS A 222 21.97 25.25 9.42
C LYS A 222 23.39 25.61 9.87
N TYR A 223 24.16 24.62 10.33
CA TYR A 223 25.56 24.82 10.72
C TYR A 223 26.42 25.28 9.54
N LEU A 224 26.29 24.62 8.39
CA LEU A 224 27.01 24.99 7.16
C LEU A 224 26.64 26.40 6.69
N GLN A 225 25.36 26.76 6.73
CA GLN A 225 24.90 28.12 6.41
C GLN A 225 25.52 29.17 7.34
N GLN A 226 25.58 28.90 8.65
CA GLN A 226 26.20 29.79 9.63
C GLN A 226 27.71 29.95 9.38
N GLN A 227 28.41 28.86 9.04
CA GLN A 227 29.83 28.92 8.69
C GLN A 227 30.08 29.75 7.43
N THR A 228 29.30 29.54 6.37
CA THR A 228 29.42 30.33 5.13
C THR A 228 29.19 31.82 5.38
N ILE A 229 28.22 32.18 6.23
CA ILE A 229 27.99 33.59 6.62
C ILE A 229 29.20 34.15 7.38
N ASN A 230 29.72 33.39 8.35
CA ASN A 230 30.89 33.82 9.13
C ASN A 230 32.13 34.00 8.25
N GLU A 231 32.40 33.08 7.32
CA GLU A 231 33.49 33.18 6.35
C GLU A 231 33.35 34.40 5.43
N ASN A 232 32.14 34.65 4.92
CA ASN A 232 31.86 35.83 4.09
C ASN A 232 32.10 37.15 4.85
N ASN A 233 31.70 37.22 6.12
CA ASN A 233 31.94 38.39 6.97
C ASN A 233 33.45 38.64 7.19
N ILE A 234 34.22 37.58 7.45
CA ILE A 234 35.69 37.68 7.61
C ILE A 234 36.35 38.17 6.33
N ASN A 235 35.94 37.63 5.17
CA ASN A 235 36.50 38.03 3.87
C ASN A 235 36.17 39.49 3.52
N HIS A 236 34.95 39.94 3.82
CA HIS A 236 34.56 41.34 3.64
C HIS A 236 35.45 42.27 4.49
N HIS A 237 35.67 41.93 5.76
CA HIS A 237 36.48 42.75 6.66
C HIS A 237 37.93 42.87 6.17
N LYS A 238 38.54 41.76 5.70
CA LYS A 238 39.89 41.78 5.10
C LYS A 238 39.95 42.69 3.88
N ASN A 239 38.98 42.59 2.97
CA ASN A 239 38.93 43.41 1.77
C ASN A 239 38.78 44.91 2.08
N SER A 240 37.99 45.27 3.10
CA SER A 240 37.86 46.66 3.56
C SER A 240 39.20 47.22 4.06
N TYR A 241 39.95 46.45 4.85
CA TYR A 241 41.27 46.88 5.33
C TYR A 241 42.31 47.03 4.20
N SER A 242 42.31 46.12 3.21
CA SER A 242 43.25 46.22 2.07
C SER A 242 42.97 47.42 1.17
N MET A 243 41.69 47.81 0.99
CA MET A 243 41.33 49.00 0.22
C MET A 243 41.75 50.30 0.93
N SER A 244 41.58 50.37 2.26
CA SER A 244 42.05 51.53 3.04
C SER A 244 43.57 51.71 3.01
N PHE A 245 44.34 50.62 2.92
CA PHE A 245 45.81 50.68 2.86
C PHE A 245 46.35 51.02 1.46
N SER A 246 45.57 50.78 0.40
CA SER A 246 45.97 51.09 -0.98
C SER A 246 45.66 52.53 -1.40
N SER A 247 45.03 53.32 -0.53
CA SER A 247 44.57 54.69 -0.80
C SER A 247 45.42 55.77 -0.10
N THR A 248 46.51 55.36 0.56
CA THR A 248 47.54 56.20 1.20
C THR A 248 48.86 56.02 0.48
#